data_AF-A0A078I2D4-F1
#
_entry.id   AF-A0A078I2D4-F1
#
_cell.length_a   1.000
_cell.length_b   1.000
_cell.length_c   1.000
_cell.angle_alpha   90.00
_cell.angle_beta   90.00
_cell.angle_gamma   90.00
#
_symmetry.space_group_name_H-M   'P 1'
#
loop_
_entity.id
_entity.type
_entity.pdbx_description
1 polymer ?
#
loop_
_entity_poly.entity_id
_entity_poly.type
_entity_poly.pdbx_seq_one_letter_code
_entity_poly.pdbx_strand_id
1 'polypeptide(L)'
;MQARTSVLDPPWEGSDAREKRAGLAGMDLGYTIDHDVESGNLITIFSAPDYPQFQATRERYRNKGAYIILQAPDFSGPQFRSFEAVTPRPKANPYYDFENVIDSDDEMDKSAMDSNEEQAASH
;
A
#
# COMPACT_ATOMS: atom_id res chain seq x y z
N MET A 1 -28.01 -0.30 -21.69
CA MET A 1 -26.67 -0.10 -21.13
C MET A 1 -26.48 -1.13 -20.04
N GLN A 2 -25.55 -2.06 -20.19
CA GLN A 2 -25.13 -2.93 -19.08
C GLN A 2 -24.27 -2.08 -18.14
N ALA A 3 -24.58 -2.10 -16.85
CA ALA A 3 -23.73 -1.47 -15.84
C ALA A 3 -22.39 -2.21 -15.81
N ARG A 4 -21.29 -1.48 -16.02
CA ARG A 4 -19.93 -2.01 -15.85
C ARG A 4 -19.56 -1.83 -14.39
N THR A 5 -19.23 -2.91 -13.70
CA THR A 5 -18.91 -2.87 -12.27
C THR A 5 -17.41 -2.66 -12.07
N SER A 6 -17.01 -1.62 -11.34
CA SER A 6 -15.63 -1.47 -10.87
C SER A 6 -15.52 -2.04 -9.46
N VAL A 7 -14.66 -3.05 -9.28
CA VAL A 7 -14.33 -3.59 -7.95
C VAL A 7 -13.04 -2.95 -7.48
N LEU A 8 -13.08 -2.38 -6.27
CA LEU A 8 -11.91 -1.81 -5.60
C LEU A 8 -11.34 -2.86 -4.67
N ASP A 9 -10.13 -3.33 -4.96
CA ASP A 9 -9.37 -4.17 -4.06
C ASP A 9 -8.35 -3.30 -3.31
N PRO A 10 -8.55 -3.02 -2.01
CA PRO A 10 -7.54 -2.36 -1.22
C PRO A 10 -6.33 -3.32 -1.10
N PRO A 11 -5.12 -2.88 -1.44
CA PRO A 11 -3.95 -3.75 -1.41
C PRO A 11 -3.71 -4.22 0.02
N TRP A 12 -3.73 -5.54 0.22
CA TRP A 12 -3.42 -6.20 1.48
C TRP A 12 -1.93 -6.09 1.86
N GLU A 13 -1.09 -5.67 0.91
CA GLU A 13 0.37 -5.63 0.97
C GLU A 13 0.86 -4.32 0.34
N GLY A 14 1.98 -3.77 0.81
CA GLY A 14 2.53 -2.53 0.25
C GLY A 14 2.96 -2.66 -1.21
N SER A 15 3.16 -1.51 -1.89
CA SER A 15 3.66 -1.51 -3.28
C SER A 15 4.98 -2.26 -3.42
N ASP A 16 5.80 -2.26 -2.36
CA ASP A 16 7.07 -2.96 -2.20
C ASP A 16 6.97 -4.48 -2.26
N ALA A 17 5.95 -5.05 -1.63
CA ALA A 17 5.68 -6.49 -1.66
C ALA A 17 5.05 -6.92 -3.00
N ARG A 18 4.19 -6.07 -3.58
CA ARG A 18 3.52 -6.38 -4.85
C ARG A 18 4.48 -6.52 -6.03
N GLU A 19 5.50 -5.68 -6.15
CA GLU A 19 6.46 -5.78 -7.28
C GLU A 19 7.25 -7.09 -7.30
N LYS A 20 7.35 -7.79 -6.16
CA LYS A 20 8.03 -9.09 -6.07
C LYS A 20 7.18 -10.24 -6.64
N ARG A 21 5.89 -10.00 -6.97
CA ARG A 21 4.97 -11.02 -7.51
C ARG A 21 4.98 -11.04 -9.04
N ALA A 22 5.34 -12.19 -9.60
CA ALA A 22 5.27 -12.41 -11.04
C ALA A 22 3.81 -12.37 -11.54
N GLY A 23 3.55 -11.55 -12.57
CA GLY A 23 2.25 -11.48 -13.25
C GLY A 23 1.33 -10.34 -12.82
N LEU A 24 1.74 -9.48 -11.87
CA LEU A 24 1.03 -8.26 -11.51
C LEU A 24 1.77 -7.03 -12.05
N ALA A 25 1.02 -6.02 -12.48
CA ALA A 25 1.61 -4.73 -12.87
C ALA A 25 2.18 -4.00 -11.63
N GLY A 26 3.25 -3.24 -11.83
CA GLY A 26 3.87 -2.40 -10.81
C GLY A 26 2.92 -1.28 -10.34
N MET A 27 3.11 -0.83 -9.10
CA MET A 27 2.26 0.15 -8.40
C MET A 27 2.82 1.59 -8.45
N ASP A 28 3.68 1.90 -9.42
CA ASP A 28 4.36 3.20 -9.54
C ASP A 28 3.39 4.40 -9.53
N LEU A 29 2.20 4.22 -10.10
CA LEU A 29 1.16 5.27 -10.18
C LEU A 29 0.21 5.28 -8.98
N GLY A 30 0.37 4.35 -8.03
CA GLY A 30 -0.55 4.16 -6.92
C GLY A 30 -1.84 3.44 -7.30
N TYR A 31 -1.94 2.85 -8.49
CA TYR A 31 -3.05 1.98 -8.86
C TYR A 31 -2.68 1.05 -10.01
N THR A 32 -3.42 -0.05 -10.16
CA THR A 32 -3.38 -0.94 -11.31
C THR A 32 -4.79 -1.31 -11.76
N ILE A 33 -4.94 -1.63 -13.05
CA ILE A 33 -6.15 -2.23 -13.60
C ILE A 33 -5.79 -3.68 -13.94
N ASP A 34 -6.11 -4.60 -13.04
CA ASP A 34 -5.64 -5.97 -13.13
C ASP A 34 -6.50 -6.80 -14.08
N HIS A 35 -7.76 -6.42 -14.25
CA HIS A 35 -8.68 -7.01 -15.23
C HIS A 35 -9.52 -5.91 -15.89
N ASP A 36 -9.62 -5.91 -17.21
CA ASP A 36 -10.50 -5.05 -18.01
C ASP A 36 -11.30 -5.94 -18.96
N VAL A 37 -12.57 -6.19 -18.61
CA VAL A 37 -13.47 -7.06 -19.37
C VAL A 37 -14.82 -6.35 -19.60
N GLU A 38 -15.65 -6.94 -20.46
CA GLU A 38 -16.96 -6.35 -20.80
C GLU A 38 -17.86 -6.18 -19.57
N SER A 39 -17.80 -7.12 -18.62
CA SER A 39 -18.58 -7.08 -17.37
C SER A 39 -18.08 -6.04 -16.35
N GLY A 40 -16.88 -5.49 -16.54
CA GLY A 40 -16.30 -4.53 -15.60
C GLY A 40 -14.79 -4.65 -15.44
N ASN A 41 -14.28 -3.92 -14.46
CA ASN A 41 -12.85 -3.73 -14.27
C ASN A 41 -12.49 -4.03 -12.80
N LEU A 42 -11.39 -4.76 -12.59
CA LEU A 42 -10.77 -4.93 -11.27
C LEU A 42 -9.65 -3.92 -11.13
N ILE A 43 -9.76 -3.04 -10.13
CA ILE A 43 -8.85 -1.94 -9.90
C ILE A 43 -8.28 -2.06 -8.49
N THR A 44 -6.95 -2.10 -8.40
CA THR A 44 -6.24 -2.04 -7.11
C THR A 44 -5.72 -0.62 -6.91
N ILE A 45 -5.88 -0.04 -5.71
CA ILE A 45 -5.49 1.35 -5.43
C ILE A 45 -4.66 1.43 -4.16
N PHE A 46 -3.48 2.02 -4.27
CA PHE A 46 -2.57 2.29 -3.17
C PHE A 46 -2.43 3.79 -2.93
N SER A 47 -2.83 4.26 -1.75
CA SER A 47 -2.85 5.69 -1.42
C SER A 47 -1.65 6.17 -0.61
N ALA A 48 -0.68 5.30 -0.31
CA ALA A 48 0.52 5.66 0.45
C ALA A 48 1.69 5.92 -0.51
N PRO A 49 2.00 7.18 -0.88
CA PRO A 49 3.15 7.47 -1.72
C PRO A 49 4.46 7.22 -0.97
N ASP A 50 5.46 6.73 -1.71
CA ASP A 50 6.82 6.52 -1.27
C ASP A 50 6.83 5.70 0.04
N TYR A 51 6.14 4.56 -0.01
CA TYR A 51 5.99 3.59 1.06
C TYR A 51 7.18 2.60 1.04
N PRO A 52 7.64 2.11 2.21
CA PRO A 52 7.18 2.43 3.57
C PRO A 52 7.67 3.78 4.12
N GLN A 53 7.01 4.26 5.19
CA GLN A 53 7.37 5.54 5.83
C GLN A 53 8.77 5.51 6.48
N PHE A 54 9.09 4.39 7.13
CA PHE A 54 10.38 4.10 7.72
C PHE A 54 11.00 2.94 6.95
N GLN A 55 12.29 3.04 6.65
CA GLN A 55 13.04 1.99 5.94
C GLN A 55 14.51 2.08 6.31
N ALA A 56 15.16 0.92 6.44
CA ALA A 56 16.59 0.82 6.77
C ALA A 56 17.49 1.33 5.64
N THR A 57 17.06 1.15 4.39
CA THR A 57 17.83 1.50 3.21
C THR A 57 17.70 2.99 2.87
N ARG A 58 18.73 3.54 2.21
CA ARG A 58 18.69 4.93 1.69
C ARG A 58 17.89 5.06 0.40
N GLU A 59 17.75 3.96 -0.35
CA GLU A 59 17.02 3.92 -1.60
C GLU A 59 15.53 3.78 -1.33
N ARG A 60 14.75 4.69 -1.91
CA ARG A 60 13.32 4.88 -1.63
C ARG A 60 12.50 4.32 -2.78
N TYR A 61 11.35 3.73 -2.47
CA TYR A 61 10.45 3.18 -3.48
C TYR A 61 9.85 4.26 -4.39
N ARG A 62 9.60 5.47 -3.85
CA ARG A 62 9.10 6.62 -4.62
C ARG A 62 7.82 6.36 -5.42
N ASN A 63 7.05 5.33 -5.06
CA ASN A 63 5.75 5.08 -5.67
C ASN A 63 4.83 6.28 -5.43
N LYS A 64 3.88 6.50 -6.33
CA LYS A 64 2.80 7.46 -6.11
C LYS A 64 1.73 6.82 -5.24
N GLY A 65 1.00 7.66 -4.52
CA GLY A 65 -0.30 7.33 -3.99
C GLY A 65 -1.34 7.66 -5.05
N ALA A 66 -2.48 6.99 -5.04
CA ALA A 66 -3.62 7.40 -5.83
C ALA A 66 -4.92 7.36 -5.04
N TYR A 67 -5.90 8.09 -5.56
CA TYR A 67 -7.30 7.97 -5.23
C TYR A 67 -8.13 8.01 -6.52
N ILE A 68 -9.39 7.61 -6.41
CA ILE A 68 -10.35 7.63 -7.52
C ILE A 68 -11.51 8.53 -7.18
N ILE A 69 -12.01 9.20 -8.21
CA ILE A 69 -13.26 9.95 -8.16
C ILE A 69 -14.28 9.16 -8.97
N LEU A 70 -15.34 8.70 -8.30
CA LEU A 70 -16.52 8.11 -8.92
C LEU A 70 -17.62 9.16 -8.93
N GLN A 71 -18.32 9.31 -10.07
CA GLN A 71 -19.35 10.34 -10.24
C GLN A 71 -20.68 9.72 -10.65
N ALA A 72 -21.76 10.29 -10.11
CA ALA A 72 -23.12 10.01 -10.54
C ALA A 72 -23.31 10.37 -12.03
N PRO A 73 -24.27 9.74 -12.73
CA PRO A 73 -25.30 8.86 -12.19
C PRO A 73 -24.90 7.38 -12.05
N ASP A 74 -23.89 6.91 -12.76
CA ASP A 74 -23.62 5.48 -12.90
C ASP A 74 -22.34 4.97 -12.22
N PHE A 75 -21.45 5.86 -11.77
CA PHE A 75 -20.20 5.54 -11.09
C PHE A 75 -19.28 4.56 -11.87
N SER A 76 -19.50 4.43 -13.18
CA SER A 76 -18.86 3.42 -14.04
C SER A 76 -17.56 3.89 -14.68
N GLY A 77 -17.31 5.21 -14.65
CA GLY A 77 -16.10 5.84 -15.18
C GLY A 77 -15.16 6.34 -14.08
N PRO A 78 -14.32 5.48 -13.48
CA PRO A 78 -13.38 5.90 -12.45
C PRO A 78 -12.35 6.89 -13.01
N GLN A 79 -12.21 8.05 -12.35
CA GLN A 79 -11.15 9.01 -12.63
C GLN A 79 -10.02 8.85 -11.62
N PHE A 80 -8.86 8.40 -12.10
CA PHE A 80 -7.66 8.23 -11.28
C PHE A 80 -6.94 9.55 -11.03
N ARG A 81 -6.48 9.75 -9.80
CA ARG A 81 -5.68 10.89 -9.38
C ARG A 81 -4.50 10.39 -8.57
N SER A 82 -3.31 10.42 -9.18
CA SER A 82 -2.07 10.09 -8.50
C SER A 82 -1.45 11.34 -7.86
N PHE A 83 -0.74 11.14 -6.76
CA PHE A 83 -0.04 12.17 -6.01
C PHE A 83 1.26 11.63 -5.43
N GLU A 84 2.20 12.53 -5.18
CA GLU A 84 3.53 12.19 -4.66
C GLU A 84 3.62 12.50 -3.16
N ALA A 85 4.61 11.89 -2.50
CA ALA A 85 4.87 12.20 -1.10
C ALA A 85 5.38 13.63 -0.95
N VAL A 86 4.91 14.32 0.08
CA VAL A 86 5.44 15.62 0.45
C VAL A 86 6.85 15.44 1.01
N THR A 87 7.81 16.16 0.42
CA THR A 87 9.21 16.17 0.86
C THR A 87 9.65 17.59 1.27
N PRO A 88 10.44 17.75 2.35
CA PRO A 88 10.84 16.70 3.30
C PRO A 88 9.66 16.25 4.18
N ARG A 89 9.65 14.98 4.61
CA ARG A 89 8.65 14.50 5.56
C ARG A 89 8.90 15.12 6.95
N PRO A 90 7.84 15.44 7.72
CA PRO A 90 7.99 15.79 9.12
C PRO A 90 8.76 14.71 9.88
N LYS A 91 9.59 15.12 10.85
CA LYS A 91 10.30 14.18 11.70
C LYS A 91 9.30 13.40 12.55
N ALA A 92 9.30 12.08 12.39
CA ALA A 92 8.53 11.15 13.20
C ALA A 92 9.48 10.08 13.76
N ASN A 93 9.24 9.66 15.00
CA ASN A 93 9.96 8.52 15.57
C ASN A 93 9.15 7.25 15.28
N PRO A 94 9.79 6.17 14.82
CA PRO A 94 9.11 4.90 14.65
C PRO A 94 8.70 4.35 16.03
N TYR A 95 7.63 3.55 16.06
CA TYR A 95 7.20 2.84 17.26
C TYR A 95 8.00 1.54 17.48
N TYR A 96 8.47 0.91 16.40
CA TYR A 96 9.25 -0.33 16.40
C TYR A 96 10.61 -0.12 15.71
N ASP A 97 11.51 -1.08 15.89
CA ASP A 97 12.80 -1.09 15.21
C ASP A 97 12.64 -1.53 13.74
N PHE A 98 12.44 -0.56 12.86
CA PHE A 98 12.29 -0.78 11.43
C PHE A 98 13.59 -1.20 10.72
N GLU A 99 14.76 -1.16 11.40
CA GLU A 99 16.02 -1.59 10.78
C GLU A 99 16.07 -3.11 10.63
N ASN A 100 15.35 -3.83 11.49
CA ASN A 100 15.25 -5.29 11.51
C ASN A 100 14.00 -5.84 10.80
N VAL A 101 13.12 -4.96 10.30
CA VAL A 101 11.91 -5.34 9.57
C VAL A 101 12.03 -4.84 8.14
N ILE A 102 12.49 -5.73 7.25
CA ILE A 102 12.99 -5.35 5.94
C ILE A 102 11.86 -5.17 4.92
N ASP A 103 10.68 -5.77 5.14
CA ASP A 103 9.55 -5.73 4.22
C ASP A 103 8.19 -5.65 4.96
N SER A 104 7.17 -5.05 4.35
CA SER A 104 5.81 -5.01 4.95
C SER A 104 5.20 -6.40 5.19
N ASP A 105 5.68 -7.43 4.49
CA ASP A 105 5.34 -8.84 4.74
C ASP A 105 5.97 -9.39 6.03
N ASP A 106 7.12 -8.83 6.47
CA ASP A 106 7.83 -9.21 7.70
C ASP A 106 7.33 -8.43 8.94
N GLU A 107 6.55 -7.34 8.75
CA GLU A 107 5.91 -6.61 9.85
C GLU A 107 4.83 -7.42 10.59
N MET A 108 4.39 -8.55 10.02
CA MET A 108 3.42 -9.44 10.65
C MET A 108 4.05 -10.58 11.47
N ASP A 109 5.35 -10.52 11.81
CA ASP A 109 5.92 -11.45 12.79
C ASP A 109 5.49 -11.07 14.22
N LYS A 110 4.51 -11.82 14.73
CA LYS A 110 3.97 -11.69 16.09
C LYS A 110 5.00 -11.85 17.20
N SER A 111 6.20 -12.35 16.88
CA SER A 111 7.31 -12.50 17.83
C SER A 111 7.82 -11.16 18.39
N ALA A 112 7.63 -10.05 17.66
CA ALA A 112 8.06 -8.72 18.10
C ALA A 112 7.20 -8.12 19.23
N MET A 113 5.98 -8.63 19.45
CA MET A 113 5.07 -8.14 20.50
C MET A 113 5.24 -8.81 21.87
N ASP A 114 5.92 -9.97 21.94
CA ASP A 114 6.01 -10.79 23.15
C ASP A 114 7.16 -10.43 24.10
N SER A 115 7.97 -9.43 23.77
CA SER A 115 9.19 -9.11 24.57
C SER A 115 8.94 -8.26 25.82
N ASN A 116 7.69 -8.07 26.27
CA ASN A 116 7.37 -7.20 27.41
C ASN A 116 6.71 -7.88 28.63
N GLU A 117 6.56 -9.21 28.67
CA GLU A 117 5.99 -9.89 29.85
C GLU A 117 6.99 -10.60 30.77
N GLU A 118 8.26 -10.76 30.39
CA GLU A 118 9.26 -11.47 31.21
C GLU A 118 10.24 -10.53 31.97
N GLN A 119 9.73 -9.43 32.54
CA GLN A 119 10.47 -8.62 33.52
C GLN A 119 9.69 -8.31 34.83
N ALA A 120 8.51 -8.91 35.03
CA ALA A 120 7.70 -8.69 36.23
C ALA A 120 7.72 -9.84 37.26
N ALA A 121 8.55 -10.88 37.08
CA ALA A 121 8.54 -12.07 37.94
C ALA A 121 9.84 -12.31 38.74
N SER A 122 10.60 -11.26 39.06
CA SER A 122 11.62 -11.32 40.09
C SER A 122 11.35 -10.28 41.17
N HIS A 123 10.61 -10.67 42.21
CA HIS A 123 10.69 -10.18 43.59
C HIS A 123 10.10 -11.25 44.52
#